data_AF-I0H2M4-F1
#
_entry.id   AF-I0H2M4-F1
#
_cell.length_a   1.000
_cell.length_b   1.000
_cell.length_c   1.000
_cell.angle_alpha   90.00
_cell.angle_beta   90.00
_cell.angle_gamma   90.00
#
_symmetry.space_group_name_H-M   'P 1'
#
loop_
_entity.id
_entity.type
_entity.pdbx_description
1 polymer ?
#
loop_
_entity_poly.entity_id
_entity_poly.type
_entity_poly.pdbx_seq_one_letter_code
_entity_poly.pdbx_strand_id
1 'polypeptide(L)'
;MPHPHESSIRHTLSNHIDTFRVDGGANGGTQMTTSTINRPPNQPDDQWVGGLQSGTIRSHREQYRAPMTSSANSVIKAIDARRPDQTEARKQLLLFFCQGHYLAGTGAPLFAEPIFATPTGVHVDVDTDEAPLNNRQLGFIGYTLHRYADMSDADLLSLVQISSAWQLASRHDDDPRIEWTWLTDWFRRPAERQSSPTAGEAEDFAARRKAHTGG
;
A
#
# COMPACT_ATOMS: atom_id res chain seq x y z
N MET A 1 10.07 52.46 -40.35
CA MET A 1 9.65 51.07 -40.60
C MET A 1 9.90 50.23 -39.35
N PRO A 2 8.83 49.90 -38.61
CA PRO A 2 8.81 48.77 -37.69
C PRO A 2 7.56 47.90 -37.91
N HIS A 3 7.72 46.58 -38.04
CA HIS A 3 6.77 45.50 -37.72
C HIS A 3 7.59 44.19 -37.71
N PRO A 4 7.31 43.24 -36.78
CA PRO A 4 6.27 42.25 -37.05
C PRO A 4 5.37 41.88 -35.85
N HIS A 5 4.32 41.16 -36.21
CA HIS A 5 3.20 40.62 -35.45
C HIS A 5 3.58 39.66 -34.31
N GLU A 6 2.71 39.56 -33.29
CA GLU A 6 2.11 38.26 -32.91
C GLU A 6 0.85 38.45 -32.04
N SER A 7 -0.23 37.77 -32.44
CA SER A 7 -1.50 37.63 -31.75
C SER A 7 -1.41 36.54 -30.69
N SER A 8 -2.03 36.71 -29.52
CA SER A 8 -2.43 35.54 -28.71
C SER A 8 -3.67 35.81 -27.87
N ILE A 9 -4.74 35.14 -28.30
CA ILE A 9 -6.04 35.01 -27.64
C ILE A 9 -5.85 34.08 -26.44
N ARG A 10 -6.31 34.49 -25.25
CA ARG A 10 -6.55 33.57 -24.14
C ARG A 10 -7.97 33.74 -23.61
N HIS A 11 -8.75 32.70 -23.87
CA HIS A 11 -9.97 32.34 -23.16
C HIS A 11 -9.69 32.25 -21.65
N THR A 12 -10.57 32.79 -20.83
CA THR A 12 -10.79 32.27 -19.47
C THR A 12 -12.26 31.92 -19.32
N LEU A 13 -12.46 30.66 -18.93
CA LEU A 13 -13.72 29.96 -18.83
C LEU A 13 -14.54 30.47 -17.64
N SER A 14 -15.85 30.56 -17.87
CA SER A 14 -16.90 30.37 -16.88
C SER A 14 -16.66 29.10 -16.07
N ASN A 15 -16.86 29.17 -14.75
CA ASN A 15 -17.39 28.04 -14.00
C ASN A 15 -18.38 28.55 -12.95
N HIS A 16 -19.65 28.37 -13.28
CA HIS A 16 -20.82 28.45 -12.43
C HIS A 16 -20.98 27.06 -11.81
N ILE A 17 -20.89 26.94 -10.49
CA ILE A 17 -21.38 25.74 -9.78
C ILE A 17 -22.25 26.22 -8.64
N ASP A 18 -23.54 26.13 -8.92
CA ASP A 18 -24.65 26.21 -7.98
C ASP A 18 -24.72 24.85 -7.25
N THR A 19 -24.84 24.85 -5.92
CA THR A 19 -25.09 23.63 -5.16
C THR A 19 -26.26 23.86 -4.22
N PHE A 20 -27.42 23.44 -4.68
CA PHE A 20 -28.63 23.21 -3.90
C PHE A 20 -28.35 22.27 -2.71
N ARG A 21 -28.77 22.67 -1.51
CA ARG A 21 -28.93 21.76 -0.37
C ARG A 21 -30.28 21.98 0.31
N VAL A 22 -31.20 21.10 -0.08
CA VAL A 22 -32.34 20.47 0.61
C VAL A 22 -32.75 21.05 1.98
N ASP A 23 -33.97 21.59 1.98
CA ASP A 23 -34.83 21.89 3.13
C ASP A 23 -35.27 20.60 3.85
N GLY A 24 -35.04 20.54 5.17
CA GLY A 24 -35.48 19.46 6.04
C GLY A 24 -36.81 19.82 6.71
N GLY A 25 -37.90 19.21 6.24
CA GLY A 25 -39.24 19.34 6.84
C GLY A 25 -39.46 18.35 7.99
N ALA A 26 -39.95 18.89 9.11
CA ALA A 26 -40.39 18.19 10.33
C ALA A 26 -41.93 18.12 10.43
N ASN A 27 -42.40 17.27 11.37
CA ASN A 27 -43.77 16.89 11.79
C ASN A 27 -44.22 15.52 11.26
N GLY A 28 -44.59 14.51 12.07
CA GLY A 28 -45.40 14.50 13.30
C GLY A 28 -46.76 13.87 12.91
N GLY A 29 -47.39 12.89 13.55
CA GLY A 29 -47.14 12.04 14.71
C GLY A 29 -48.25 10.95 14.76
N THR A 30 -48.45 10.36 15.95
CA THR A 30 -49.77 9.90 16.47
C THR A 30 -50.14 8.41 16.43
N GLN A 31 -50.10 7.81 17.63
CA GLN A 31 -51.04 6.84 18.28
C GLN A 31 -50.99 5.35 17.92
N MET A 32 -50.62 4.48 18.88
CA MET A 32 -51.41 3.82 19.96
C MET A 32 -52.25 2.63 19.48
N THR A 33 -51.90 1.43 19.95
CA THR A 33 -52.84 0.51 20.63
C THR A 33 -52.08 -0.56 21.43
N THR A 34 -52.40 -0.61 22.71
CA THR A 34 -52.11 -1.68 23.67
C THR A 34 -52.87 -2.95 23.31
N SER A 35 -52.22 -4.11 23.39
CA SER A 35 -52.91 -5.40 23.52
C SER A 35 -52.13 -6.33 24.43
N THR A 36 -52.91 -7.00 25.27
CA THR A 36 -52.59 -7.59 26.56
C THR A 36 -52.80 -9.10 26.46
N ILE A 37 -51.85 -9.87 27.01
CA ILE A 37 -51.95 -11.26 27.49
C ILE A 37 -52.13 -12.38 26.43
N ASN A 38 -51.06 -13.15 26.24
CA ASN A 38 -51.11 -14.61 26.42
C ASN A 38 -49.69 -15.19 26.62
N ARG A 39 -49.44 -15.75 27.80
CA ARG A 39 -48.19 -16.43 28.18
C ARG A 39 -48.51 -17.92 28.44
N PRO A 40 -47.90 -18.87 27.72
CA PRO A 40 -47.88 -20.27 28.13
C PRO A 40 -46.78 -20.53 29.20
N PRO A 41 -46.97 -21.48 30.14
CA PRO A 41 -46.01 -21.80 31.19
C PRO A 41 -45.08 -22.99 30.83
N ASN A 42 -43.90 -23.00 31.48
CA ASN A 42 -42.91 -24.10 31.59
C ASN A 42 -42.21 -24.56 30.29
N GLN A 43 -40.89 -24.68 30.14
CA GLN A 43 -39.70 -24.64 31.02
C GLN A 43 -38.45 -24.90 30.10
N PRO A 44 -37.24 -25.15 30.62
CA PRO A 44 -36.15 -24.25 31.07
C PRO A 44 -35.17 -23.93 29.90
N ASP A 45 -34.07 -23.19 29.96
CA ASP A 45 -33.03 -23.00 30.97
C ASP A 45 -32.19 -21.76 30.61
N ASP A 46 -31.46 -21.27 31.60
CA ASP A 46 -30.22 -20.50 31.48
C ASP A 46 -30.20 -19.03 31.04
N GLN A 47 -29.96 -18.17 32.05
CA GLN A 47 -28.84 -17.20 32.15
C GLN A 47 -28.70 -16.20 30.98
N TRP A 48 -28.80 -14.88 31.14
CA TRP A 48 -27.85 -14.02 31.88
C TRP A 48 -28.47 -12.65 32.16
N VAL A 49 -28.24 -12.15 33.38
CA VAL A 49 -28.55 -10.78 33.82
C VAL A 49 -27.22 -10.04 34.00
N GLY A 50 -27.12 -8.85 33.40
CA GLY A 50 -26.37 -7.71 33.95
C GLY A 50 -24.86 -7.67 33.71
N GLY A 51 -24.41 -6.64 32.99
CA GLY A 51 -23.00 -6.28 32.96
C GLY A 51 -22.64 -5.20 31.95
N LEU A 52 -23.07 -3.96 32.19
CA LEU A 52 -22.39 -2.78 31.64
C LEU A 52 -20.95 -2.77 32.16
N GLN A 53 -19.98 -3.05 31.29
CA GLN A 53 -18.60 -2.59 31.45
C GLN A 53 -17.86 -2.61 30.11
N SER A 54 -17.45 -1.40 29.71
CA SER A 54 -16.24 -1.11 28.96
C SER A 54 -16.05 -1.80 27.61
N GLY A 55 -16.38 -1.04 26.56
CA GLY A 55 -15.87 -1.26 25.22
C GLY A 55 -14.36 -1.41 25.24
N THR A 56 -13.90 -2.64 25.07
CA THR A 56 -12.54 -2.91 24.66
C THR A 56 -12.66 -3.40 23.23
N ILE A 57 -12.46 -2.49 22.27
CA ILE A 57 -12.07 -2.86 20.92
C ILE A 57 -10.66 -3.46 21.05
N ARG A 58 -10.58 -4.72 21.48
CA ARG A 58 -9.36 -5.52 21.39
C ARG A 58 -9.26 -5.97 19.95
N SER A 59 -8.46 -5.21 19.22
CA SER A 59 -7.55 -5.71 18.21
C SER A 59 -8.13 -6.84 17.34
N HIS A 60 -8.81 -6.44 16.27
CA HIS A 60 -8.93 -7.24 15.05
C HIS A 60 -7.54 -7.34 14.35
N ARG A 61 -6.51 -7.73 15.12
CA ARG A 61 -5.17 -8.13 14.71
C ARG A 61 -5.03 -9.66 14.79
N GLU A 62 -6.14 -10.39 14.71
CA GLU A 62 -6.10 -11.80 14.38
C GLU A 62 -5.65 -11.91 12.93
N GLN A 63 -4.36 -12.18 12.83
CA GLN A 63 -3.58 -12.43 11.65
C GLN A 63 -4.32 -13.42 10.76
N TYR A 64 -4.87 -12.93 9.66
CA TYR A 64 -5.17 -13.78 8.51
C TYR A 64 -3.83 -14.21 7.89
N ARG A 65 -3.10 -15.08 8.58
CA ARG A 65 -1.97 -15.81 8.01
C ARG A 65 -2.59 -16.80 7.05
N ALA A 66 -2.85 -16.35 5.82
CA ALA A 66 -3.26 -17.24 4.76
C ALA A 66 -2.23 -18.40 4.73
N PRO A 67 -2.66 -19.68 4.77
CA PRO A 67 -1.75 -20.83 4.95
C PRO A 67 -0.66 -21.06 3.88
N MET A 68 -0.38 -20.09 2.99
CA MET A 68 0.56 -20.22 1.88
C MET A 68 1.50 -19.03 1.68
N THR A 69 1.45 -18.00 2.55
CA THR A 69 2.42 -16.89 2.48
C THR A 69 3.73 -17.35 3.08
N SER A 70 4.84 -17.23 2.34
CA SER A 70 6.16 -17.48 2.88
C SER A 70 6.58 -16.34 3.82
N SER A 71 7.76 -16.41 4.42
CA SER A 71 8.31 -15.31 5.21
C SER A 71 9.29 -14.48 4.39
N ALA A 72 9.44 -13.20 4.73
CA ALA A 72 10.41 -12.30 4.13
C ALA A 72 11.85 -12.85 4.30
N ASN A 73 12.15 -13.46 5.44
CA ASN A 73 13.42 -14.14 5.71
C ASN A 73 13.67 -15.30 4.72
N SER A 74 12.64 -16.09 4.41
CA SER A 74 12.75 -17.17 3.42
C SER A 74 13.06 -16.62 2.02
N VAL A 75 12.46 -15.49 1.66
CA VAL A 75 12.76 -14.78 0.40
C VAL A 75 14.19 -14.24 0.40
N ILE A 76 14.66 -13.66 1.51
CA ILE A 76 16.05 -13.21 1.67
C ILE A 76 17.03 -14.37 1.47
N LYS A 77 16.81 -15.51 2.13
CA LYS A 77 17.66 -16.69 1.93
C LYS A 77 17.68 -17.16 0.47
N ALA A 78 16.54 -17.09 -0.20
CA ALA A 78 16.43 -17.43 -1.61
C ALA A 78 17.13 -16.40 -2.53
N ILE A 79 17.23 -15.14 -2.11
CA ILE A 79 18.06 -14.11 -2.77
C ILE A 79 19.54 -14.43 -2.54
N ASP A 80 19.95 -14.66 -1.29
CA ASP A 80 21.34 -14.95 -0.92
C ASP A 80 21.88 -16.20 -1.60
N ALA A 81 21.08 -17.26 -1.71
CA ALA A 81 21.46 -18.48 -2.42
C ALA A 81 21.78 -18.24 -3.91
N ARG A 82 21.26 -17.17 -4.51
CA ARG A 82 21.47 -16.82 -5.93
C ARG A 82 22.46 -15.67 -6.12
N ARG A 83 22.54 -14.76 -5.15
CA ARG A 83 23.37 -13.55 -5.12
C ARG A 83 23.87 -13.34 -3.68
N PRO A 84 24.96 -14.02 -3.26
CA PRO A 84 25.39 -14.02 -1.86
C PRO A 84 25.97 -12.67 -1.37
N ASP A 85 26.33 -11.75 -2.27
CA ASP A 85 27.06 -10.51 -1.94
C ASP A 85 26.18 -9.26 -1.91
N GLN A 86 24.89 -9.40 -1.58
CA GLN A 86 23.97 -8.26 -1.52
C GLN A 86 23.99 -7.59 -0.15
N THR A 87 24.05 -6.27 -0.12
CA THR A 87 23.91 -5.49 1.12
C THR A 87 22.47 -5.60 1.66
N GLU A 88 22.30 -5.44 2.97
CA GLU A 88 20.97 -5.52 3.59
C GLU A 88 20.00 -4.48 3.00
N ALA A 89 20.45 -3.24 2.83
CA ALA A 89 19.65 -2.19 2.20
C ALA A 89 19.17 -2.59 0.79
N ARG A 90 20.02 -3.26 0.01
CA ARG A 90 19.66 -3.76 -1.32
C ARG A 90 18.66 -4.90 -1.25
N LYS A 91 18.78 -5.81 -0.27
CA LYS A 91 17.80 -6.89 -0.05
C LYS A 91 16.41 -6.32 0.24
N GLN A 92 16.32 -5.26 1.06
CA GLN A 92 15.07 -4.58 1.35
C GLN A 92 14.39 -4.02 0.08
N LEU A 93 15.17 -3.41 -0.82
CA LEU A 93 14.66 -2.96 -2.12
C LEU A 93 14.21 -4.14 -3.00
N LEU A 94 14.97 -5.24 -3.03
CA LEU A 94 14.62 -6.43 -3.80
C LEU A 94 13.35 -7.12 -3.28
N LEU A 95 13.11 -7.11 -1.96
CA LEU A 95 11.87 -7.62 -1.36
C LEU A 95 10.64 -6.86 -1.86
N PHE A 96 10.73 -5.53 -1.99
CA PHE A 96 9.66 -4.72 -2.57
C PHE A 96 9.29 -5.17 -3.99
N PHE A 97 10.28 -5.40 -4.85
CA PHE A 97 10.04 -5.89 -6.21
C PHE A 97 9.51 -7.33 -6.24
N CYS A 98 10.03 -8.22 -5.38
CA CYS A 98 9.56 -9.60 -5.29
C CYS A 98 8.09 -9.66 -4.88
N GLN A 99 7.71 -8.93 -3.83
CA GLN A 99 6.32 -8.83 -3.35
C GLN A 99 5.44 -8.21 -4.45
N GLY A 100 5.92 -7.15 -5.11
CA GLY A 100 5.23 -6.44 -6.19
C GLY A 100 4.82 -7.31 -7.35
N HIS A 101 5.80 -7.96 -7.97
CA HIS A 101 5.56 -8.84 -9.11
C HIS A 101 4.71 -10.06 -8.74
N TYR A 102 4.96 -10.65 -7.56
CA TYR A 102 4.18 -11.79 -7.10
C TYR A 102 2.71 -11.42 -6.81
N LEU A 103 2.45 -10.29 -6.12
CA LEU A 103 1.09 -9.79 -5.89
C LEU A 103 0.37 -9.47 -7.20
N ALA A 104 1.03 -8.79 -8.13
CA ALA A 104 0.44 -8.43 -9.41
C ALA A 104 0.03 -9.67 -10.22
N GLY A 105 0.90 -10.69 -10.26
CA GLY A 105 0.70 -11.91 -11.04
C GLY A 105 -0.16 -12.99 -10.38
N THR A 106 -0.27 -13.01 -9.05
CA THR A 106 -1.00 -14.07 -8.32
C THR A 106 -2.23 -13.56 -7.57
N GLY A 107 -2.30 -12.26 -7.26
CA GLY A 107 -3.32 -11.67 -6.39
C GLY A 107 -3.12 -12.00 -4.90
N ALA A 108 -2.05 -12.71 -4.54
CA ALA A 108 -1.73 -13.09 -3.17
C ALA A 108 -0.34 -12.58 -2.79
N PRO A 109 -0.10 -12.24 -1.50
CA PRO A 109 1.19 -11.78 -1.03
C PRO A 109 2.23 -12.92 -1.07
N LEU A 110 3.49 -12.58 -1.40
CA LEU A 110 4.60 -13.54 -1.32
C LEU A 110 4.95 -13.79 0.14
N PHE A 111 4.96 -12.72 0.92
CA PHE A 111 5.19 -12.72 2.36
C PHE A 111 4.20 -11.77 3.06
N ALA A 112 3.94 -12.00 4.35
CA ALA A 112 2.88 -11.32 5.10
C ALA A 112 3.37 -10.08 5.86
N GLU A 113 4.69 -9.97 6.02
CA GLU A 113 5.38 -8.92 6.73
C GLU A 113 5.07 -7.55 6.11
N PRO A 114 4.85 -6.52 6.95
CA PRO A 114 4.58 -5.17 6.47
C PRO A 114 5.82 -4.58 5.78
N ILE A 115 5.57 -3.76 4.76
CA ILE A 115 6.59 -2.97 4.07
C ILE A 115 6.32 -1.51 4.40
N PHE A 116 7.35 -0.78 4.82
CA PHE A 116 7.29 0.64 5.15
C PHE A 116 8.11 1.45 4.16
N ALA A 117 7.59 2.60 3.76
CA ALA A 117 8.32 3.62 3.03
C ALA A 117 9.25 4.37 4.00
N THR A 118 10.52 4.49 3.63
CA THR A 118 11.54 5.21 4.40
C THR A 118 12.27 6.21 3.52
N PRO A 119 12.95 7.23 4.09
CA PRO A 119 13.77 8.15 3.30
C PRO A 119 14.86 7.46 2.46
N THR A 120 15.24 6.24 2.83
CA THR A 120 16.24 5.41 2.14
C THR A 120 15.63 4.35 1.21
N GLY A 121 14.31 4.38 0.98
CA GLY A 121 13.61 3.44 0.11
C GLY A 121 12.53 2.70 0.88
N VAL A 122 12.75 1.41 1.14
CA VAL A 122 11.78 0.60 1.90
C VAL A 122 12.45 -0.13 3.04
N HIS A 123 11.64 -0.48 4.03
CA HIS A 123 12.00 -1.39 5.10
C HIS A 123 10.90 -2.43 5.28
N VAL A 124 11.28 -3.70 5.25
CA VAL A 124 10.42 -4.83 5.59
C VAL A 124 10.77 -5.26 7.00
N ASP A 125 9.76 -5.41 7.85
CA ASP A 125 9.94 -5.94 9.20
C ASP A 125 10.13 -7.46 9.11
N VAL A 126 11.37 -7.88 8.90
CA VAL A 126 11.72 -9.28 8.65
C VAL A 126 11.71 -10.04 9.96
N ASP A 127 10.74 -10.95 10.10
CA ASP A 127 10.74 -11.91 11.19
C ASP A 127 11.77 -13.03 10.94
N THR A 128 12.25 -13.66 12.00
CA THR A 128 13.17 -14.81 11.94
C THR A 128 12.52 -16.10 11.47
N ASP A 129 11.19 -16.13 11.43
CA ASP A 129 10.40 -17.27 10.95
C ASP A 129 10.81 -17.69 9.52
N GLU A 130 10.82 -18.99 9.29
CA GLU A 130 11.08 -19.59 7.99
C GLU A 130 9.89 -20.41 7.52
N ALA A 131 9.54 -20.22 6.26
CA ALA A 131 8.45 -20.94 5.61
C ALA A 131 8.93 -21.41 4.23
N PRO A 132 8.73 -22.69 3.89
CA PRO A 132 9.23 -23.24 2.64
C PRO A 132 8.66 -22.49 1.43
N LEU A 133 9.53 -22.13 0.50
CA LEU A 133 9.15 -21.52 -0.78
C LEU A 133 8.79 -22.59 -1.80
N ASN A 134 7.65 -22.44 -2.46
CA ASN A 134 7.26 -23.30 -3.57
C ASN A 134 7.90 -22.87 -4.90
N ASN A 135 7.84 -23.73 -5.92
CA ASN A 135 8.42 -23.47 -7.24
C ASN A 135 7.91 -22.19 -7.91
N ARG A 136 6.63 -21.85 -7.70
CA ARG A 136 6.04 -20.62 -8.26
C ARG A 136 6.67 -19.39 -7.61
N GLN A 137 6.78 -19.37 -6.28
CA GLN A 137 7.43 -18.30 -5.53
C GLN A 137 8.90 -18.16 -5.95
N LEU A 138 9.64 -19.27 -6.05
CA LEU A 138 11.03 -19.29 -6.52
C LEU A 138 11.18 -18.75 -7.96
N GLY A 139 10.22 -19.02 -8.84
CA GLY A 139 10.18 -18.49 -10.20
C GLY A 139 10.04 -16.97 -10.24
N PHE A 140 9.16 -16.39 -9.41
CA PHE A 140 9.01 -14.93 -9.30
C PHE A 140 10.24 -14.25 -8.68
N ILE A 141 10.86 -14.89 -7.68
CA ILE A 141 12.12 -14.40 -7.11
C ILE A 141 13.21 -14.41 -8.19
N GLY A 142 13.33 -15.49 -8.95
CA GLY A 142 14.27 -15.59 -10.07
C GLY A 142 14.04 -14.53 -11.15
N TYR A 143 12.79 -14.30 -11.54
CA TYR A 143 12.41 -13.24 -12.48
C TYR A 143 12.82 -11.85 -11.97
N THR A 144 12.52 -11.56 -10.71
CA THR A 144 12.85 -10.28 -10.08
C THR A 144 14.36 -10.07 -10.05
N LEU A 145 15.12 -11.07 -9.63
CA LEU A 145 16.58 -10.98 -9.62
C LEU A 145 17.15 -10.80 -11.02
N HIS A 146 16.64 -11.52 -12.02
CA HIS A 146 17.09 -11.34 -13.40
C HIS A 146 16.88 -9.91 -13.91
N ARG A 147 15.79 -9.25 -13.49
CA ARG A 147 15.46 -7.90 -13.94
C ARG A 147 16.17 -6.79 -13.18
N TYR A 148 16.37 -6.95 -11.88
CA TYR A 148 16.77 -5.87 -10.98
C TYR A 148 18.13 -6.08 -10.30
N ALA A 149 18.63 -7.32 -10.22
CA ALA A 149 19.85 -7.59 -9.44
C ALA A 149 21.12 -7.01 -10.06
N ASP A 150 21.11 -6.62 -11.34
CA ASP A 150 22.25 -6.00 -12.01
C ASP A 150 22.16 -4.45 -12.05
N MET A 151 21.07 -3.85 -11.55
CA MET A 151 20.91 -2.40 -11.45
C MET A 151 21.73 -1.80 -10.30
N SER A 152 22.12 -0.54 -10.37
CA SER A 152 22.79 0.11 -9.23
C SER A 152 21.84 0.29 -8.03
N ASP A 153 22.38 0.43 -6.83
CA ASP A 153 21.56 0.71 -5.62
C ASP A 153 20.75 2.01 -5.79
N ALA A 154 21.34 3.02 -6.46
CA ALA A 154 20.68 4.29 -6.74
C ALA A 154 19.51 4.13 -7.73
N ASP A 155 19.65 3.30 -8.75
CA ASP A 155 18.59 3.03 -9.72
C ASP A 155 17.44 2.26 -9.08
N LEU A 156 17.74 1.24 -8.27
CA LEU A 156 16.74 0.50 -7.51
C LEU A 156 15.96 1.42 -6.58
N LEU A 157 16.68 2.27 -5.85
CA LEU A 157 16.06 3.24 -4.97
C LEU A 157 15.17 4.22 -5.75
N SER A 158 15.66 4.73 -6.88
CA SER A 158 14.89 5.64 -7.74
C SER A 158 13.61 4.98 -8.23
N LEU A 159 13.68 3.74 -8.70
CA LEU A 159 12.50 2.96 -9.15
C LEU A 159 11.47 2.75 -8.03
N VAL A 160 11.94 2.52 -6.79
CA VAL A 160 11.06 2.44 -5.63
C VAL A 160 10.40 3.79 -5.36
N GLN A 161 11.17 4.89 -5.36
CA GLN A 161 10.68 6.22 -5.01
C GLN A 161 9.73 6.85 -6.05
N ILE A 162 9.86 6.47 -7.33
CA ILE A 162 8.88 6.88 -8.36
C ILE A 162 7.59 6.06 -8.30
N SER A 163 7.57 4.93 -7.59
CA SER A 163 6.38 4.09 -7.51
C SER A 163 5.26 4.82 -6.77
N SER A 164 4.03 4.75 -7.31
CA SER A 164 2.88 5.33 -6.62
C SER A 164 2.65 4.70 -5.24
N ALA A 165 3.00 3.43 -5.08
CA ALA A 165 2.90 2.73 -3.80
C ALA A 165 3.79 3.37 -2.72
N TRP A 166 5.05 3.66 -3.05
CA TRP A 166 5.95 4.36 -2.14
C TRP A 166 5.53 5.80 -1.90
N GLN A 167 5.14 6.53 -2.95
CA GLN A 167 4.75 7.94 -2.86
C GLN A 167 3.47 8.18 -2.07
N LEU A 168 2.54 7.22 -2.06
CA LEU A 168 1.34 7.29 -1.23
C LEU A 168 1.69 7.03 0.23
N ALA A 169 2.46 5.99 0.50
CA ALA A 169 2.90 5.64 1.85
C ALA A 169 3.77 6.73 2.49
N SER A 170 4.70 7.33 1.75
CA SER A 170 5.63 8.34 2.27
C SER A 170 4.99 9.69 2.64
N ARG A 171 3.69 9.88 2.34
CA ARG A 171 2.93 11.06 2.78
C ARG A 171 2.33 10.90 4.18
N HIS A 172 2.38 9.70 4.74
CA HIS A 172 1.84 9.38 6.05
C HIS A 172 3.00 9.33 7.05
N ASP A 173 3.23 10.43 7.76
CA ASP A 173 4.35 10.55 8.70
C ASP A 173 4.25 9.54 9.86
N ASP A 174 3.04 9.26 10.36
CA ASP A 174 2.82 8.39 11.53
C ASP A 174 2.76 6.89 11.20
N ASP A 175 2.40 6.53 9.96
CA ASP A 175 2.29 5.14 9.50
C ASP A 175 2.63 5.05 8.01
N PRO A 176 3.93 5.06 7.64
CA PRO A 176 4.36 5.03 6.25
C PRO A 176 4.27 3.61 5.67
N ARG A 177 3.26 2.81 6.05
CA ARG A 177 3.06 1.46 5.55
C ARG A 177 2.59 1.48 4.11
N ILE A 178 3.19 0.63 3.29
CA ILE A 178 2.80 0.40 1.90
C ILE A 178 1.68 -0.64 1.85
N GLU A 179 0.50 -0.20 1.45
CA GLU A 179 -0.65 -1.08 1.25
C GLU A 179 -0.45 -2.01 0.05
N TRP A 180 -0.86 -3.27 0.21
CA TRP A 180 -0.73 -4.30 -0.85
C TRP A 180 -1.52 -3.94 -2.11
N THR A 181 -2.62 -3.20 -1.96
CA THR A 181 -3.45 -2.73 -3.08
C THR A 181 -2.68 -1.72 -3.95
N TRP A 182 -1.93 -0.79 -3.33
CA TRP A 182 -1.10 0.16 -4.07
C TRP A 182 0.06 -0.52 -4.79
N LEU A 183 0.67 -1.51 -4.14
CA LEU A 183 1.72 -2.34 -4.74
C LEU A 183 1.16 -3.09 -5.96
N THR A 184 0.02 -3.76 -5.80
CA THR A 184 -0.64 -4.52 -6.86
C THR A 184 -0.99 -3.63 -8.05
N ASP A 185 -1.54 -2.44 -7.81
CA ASP A 185 -1.89 -1.50 -8.88
C ASP A 185 -0.65 -1.03 -9.65
N TRP A 186 0.42 -0.63 -8.95
CA TRP A 186 1.66 -0.18 -9.58
C TRP A 186 2.27 -1.24 -10.50
N PHE A 187 2.39 -2.48 -10.03
CA PHE A 187 3.02 -3.56 -10.78
C PHE A 187 2.13 -4.17 -11.87
N ARG A 188 0.81 -3.98 -11.82
CA ARG A 188 -0.10 -4.38 -12.91
C ARG A 188 -0.15 -3.40 -14.08
N ARG A 189 0.28 -2.14 -13.88
CA ARG A 189 0.30 -1.15 -14.96
C ARG A 189 1.24 -1.61 -16.08
N PRO A 190 0.82 -1.52 -17.36
CA PRO A 190 1.68 -1.86 -18.48
C PRO A 190 2.99 -1.04 -18.43
N ALA A 191 4.09 -1.69 -18.80
CA ALA A 191 5.46 -1.18 -18.67
C ALA A 191 5.73 0.16 -19.38
N GLU A 192 4.84 0.59 -20.29
CA GLU A 192 4.88 1.89 -20.97
C GLU A 192 4.80 3.11 -20.03
N ARG A 193 4.41 2.92 -18.75
CA ARG A 193 4.43 3.97 -17.71
C ARG A 193 5.52 3.79 -16.66
N GLN A 194 6.29 2.71 -16.73
CA GLN A 194 7.46 2.46 -15.87
C GLN A 194 8.75 2.92 -16.59
N SER A 195 8.62 3.94 -17.46
CA SER A 195 9.78 4.62 -18.05
C SER A 195 10.74 4.96 -16.93
N SER A 196 12.00 4.52 -17.07
CA SER A 196 13.07 4.96 -16.20
C SER A 196 12.98 6.48 -16.04
N PRO A 197 13.17 7.03 -14.83
CA PRO A 197 13.22 8.46 -14.67
C PRO A 197 14.22 8.97 -15.69
N THR A 198 13.80 9.94 -16.50
CA THR A 198 14.72 10.52 -17.47
C THR A 198 15.94 11.05 -16.70
N ALA A 199 17.12 11.09 -17.32
CA ALA A 199 18.34 11.54 -16.63
C ALA A 199 18.13 12.88 -15.89
N GLY A 200 17.28 13.77 -16.44
CA GLY A 200 16.89 15.02 -15.79
C GLY A 200 15.99 14.88 -14.55
N GLU A 201 15.09 13.89 -14.50
CA GLU A 201 14.28 13.61 -13.30
C GLU A 201 15.13 12.98 -12.20
N ALA A 202 16.05 12.07 -12.54
CA ALA A 202 17.00 11.50 -11.59
C ALA A 202 17.94 12.56 -11.00
N GLU A 203 18.40 13.51 -11.83
CA GLU A 203 19.20 14.66 -11.37
C GLU A 203 18.40 15.64 -10.49
N ASP A 204 17.13 15.92 -10.79
CA ASP A 204 16.27 16.77 -9.96
C ASP A 204 16.01 16.14 -8.58
N PHE A 205 15.74 14.83 -8.54
CA PHE A 205 15.61 14.09 -7.28
C PHE A 205 16.92 14.07 -6.47
N ALA A 206 18.06 13.88 -7.14
CA ALA A 206 19.38 13.95 -6.49
C ALA A 206 19.68 15.36 -5.95
N ALA A 207 19.27 16.41 -6.67
CA ALA A 207 19.43 17.81 -6.25
C ALA A 207 18.57 18.15 -5.03
N ARG A 208 17.31 17.70 -4.99
CA ARG A 208 16.41 17.91 -3.84
C ARG A 208 16.90 17.22 -2.57
N ARG A 209 17.52 16.03 -2.70
CA ARG A 209 18.09 15.31 -1.55
C ARG A 209 19.32 16.00 -0.97
N LYS A 210 20.14 16.63 -1.81
CA LYS A 210 21.29 17.44 -1.36
C LYS A 210 20.87 18.71 -0.62
N ALA A 211 19.75 19.33 -0.99
CA ALA A 211 19.23 20.52 -0.32
C ALA A 211 18.65 20.24 1.08
N HIS A 212 18.21 19.00 1.36
CA HIS A 212 17.56 18.64 2.63
C HIS A 212 18.51 18.05 3.68
N THR A 213 19.78 17.80 3.34
CA THR A 213 20.78 17.20 4.26
C THR A 213 21.90 18.19 4.65
N GLY A 214 21.76 19.47 4.29
CA GLY A 214 22.71 20.53 4.65
C GLY A 214 22.02 21.63 5.46
N GLY A 215 21.88 21.39 6.77
CA GLY A 215 21.45 22.37 7.76
C GLY A 215 22.16 22.09 9.08
#